data_AF-A0A2T4C5Z6-F1
#
_entry.id   AF-A0A2T4C5Z6-F1
#
_cell.length_a   1.000
_cell.length_b   1.000
_cell.length_c   1.000
_cell.angle_alpha   90.00
_cell.angle_beta   90.00
_cell.angle_gamma   90.00
#
_symmetry.space_group_name_H-M   'P 1'
#
loop_
_entity.id
_entity.type
_entity.pdbx_description
1 polymer ?
#
loop_
_entity_poly.entity_id
_entity_poly.type
_entity_poly.pdbx_seq_one_letter_code
_entity_poly.pdbx_strand_id
1 'polypeptide(L)'
;MGDPIVDLGLSCPKAGRFYICEDQPTRFVGCCTIDPCTTADGLCPDDHLQPSSFNAGAYSKILAQDCLDPGFLWYTCRDSSPPFLGCCSQMACEASGCPVSKVGAASLAGNKQQAAPFLSGGSAASSRASSASTSVGTSPPGTSRSTSRGFMTR
;
A
#
# COMPACT_ATOMS: atom_id res chain seq x y z
N MET A 1 3.93 -15.28 -13.15
CA MET A 1 2.75 -14.52 -12.70
C MET A 1 3.02 -13.06 -13.00
N GLY A 2 2.08 -12.37 -13.63
CA GLY A 2 2.27 -10.99 -14.09
C GLY A 2 1.87 -9.97 -13.02
N ASP A 3 2.38 -8.75 -13.16
CA ASP A 3 2.05 -7.64 -12.27
C ASP A 3 0.55 -7.28 -12.40
N PRO A 4 -0.24 -7.30 -11.31
CA PRO A 4 -1.69 -7.04 -11.35
C PRO A 4 -1.99 -5.62 -11.83
N ILE A 5 -1.10 -4.67 -11.54
CA ILE A 5 -1.15 -3.30 -12.06
C ILE A 5 -1.13 -3.30 -13.59
N VAL A 6 -0.32 -4.15 -14.22
CA VAL A 6 -0.22 -4.25 -15.68
C VAL A 6 -1.37 -5.07 -16.26
N ASP A 7 -1.73 -6.21 -15.64
CA ASP A 7 -2.83 -7.08 -16.12
C ASP A 7 -4.19 -6.39 -16.08
N LEU A 8 -4.45 -5.62 -15.03
CA LEU A 8 -5.69 -4.84 -14.85
C LEU A 8 -5.61 -3.43 -15.49
N GLY A 9 -4.41 -3.02 -15.92
CA GLY A 9 -4.14 -1.69 -16.48
C GLY A 9 -4.39 -0.55 -15.50
N LEU A 10 -4.05 -0.76 -14.22
CA LEU A 10 -4.23 0.22 -13.15
C LEU A 10 -3.29 1.40 -13.37
N SER A 11 -3.84 2.61 -13.36
CA SER A 11 -3.11 3.83 -13.67
C SER A 11 -3.68 5.04 -12.94
N CYS A 12 -2.89 6.10 -12.83
CA CYS A 12 -3.30 7.35 -12.21
C CYS A 12 -3.41 8.43 -13.29
N PRO A 13 -4.63 8.74 -13.77
CA PRO A 13 -4.82 9.67 -14.89
C PRO A 13 -4.52 11.13 -14.53
N LYS A 14 -4.51 11.46 -13.24
CA LYS A 14 -4.25 12.82 -12.74
C LYS A 14 -2.77 12.99 -12.35
N ALA A 15 -2.36 12.33 -11.28
CA ALA A 15 -1.02 12.41 -10.73
C ALA A 15 -0.72 11.19 -9.86
N GLY A 16 0.56 10.98 -9.57
CA GLY A 16 1.03 9.92 -8.69
C GLY A 16 1.18 8.57 -9.38
N ARG A 17 1.24 7.52 -8.56
CA ARG A 17 1.42 6.13 -9.00
C ARG A 17 0.42 5.25 -8.28
N PHE A 18 0.06 4.15 -8.93
CA PHE A 18 -0.83 3.17 -8.35
C PHE A 18 -0.01 2.28 -7.41
N TYR A 19 -0.44 2.17 -6.16
CA TYR A 19 0.20 1.37 -5.13
C TYR A 19 -0.75 0.32 -4.59
N ILE A 20 -0.19 -0.84 -4.27
CA ILE A 20 -0.87 -1.96 -3.62
C ILE A 20 0.01 -2.39 -2.45
N CYS A 21 -0.39 -2.05 -1.23
CA CYS A 21 0.41 -2.29 -0.04
C CYS A 21 -0.07 -3.53 0.70
N GLU A 22 0.27 -4.73 0.22
CA GLU A 22 -0.25 -5.98 0.80
C GLU A 22 0.22 -6.24 2.24
N ASP A 23 1.45 -5.83 2.56
CA ASP A 23 2.16 -6.10 3.82
C ASP A 23 1.90 -5.06 4.92
N GLN A 24 1.06 -4.06 4.66
CA GLN A 24 0.74 -2.99 5.59
C GLN A 24 -0.58 -3.22 6.35
N PRO A 25 -0.77 -2.66 7.56
CA PRO A 25 -1.96 -2.93 8.36
C PRO A 25 -3.26 -2.46 7.67
N THR A 26 -3.21 -1.34 6.96
CA THR A 26 -4.36 -0.77 6.22
C THR A 26 -4.58 -1.39 4.85
N ARG A 27 -3.58 -2.12 4.33
CA ARG A 27 -3.61 -2.78 3.02
C ARG A 27 -4.06 -1.88 1.87
N PHE A 28 -3.52 -0.66 1.81
CA PHE A 28 -3.94 0.36 0.85
C PHE A 28 -3.86 -0.11 -0.61
N VAL A 29 -4.87 0.28 -1.40
CA VAL A 29 -4.94 0.05 -2.84
C VAL A 29 -5.46 1.29 -3.55
N GLY A 30 -4.66 1.90 -4.43
CA GLY A 30 -5.09 3.07 -5.17
C GLY A 30 -3.95 3.99 -5.61
N CYS A 31 -4.33 5.14 -6.15
CA CYS A 31 -3.40 6.17 -6.60
C CYS A 31 -2.99 7.10 -5.46
N CYS A 32 -1.68 7.22 -5.29
CA CYS A 32 -1.08 8.13 -4.33
C CYS A 32 0.11 8.85 -4.97
N THR A 33 0.34 10.11 -4.60
CA THR A 33 1.51 10.86 -5.06
C THR A 33 2.78 10.55 -4.27
N ILE A 34 2.63 10.06 -3.04
CA ILE A 34 3.71 9.49 -2.21
C ILE A 34 3.59 7.97 -2.17
N ASP A 35 4.57 7.26 -1.60
CA ASP A 35 4.53 5.80 -1.44
C ASP A 35 3.90 5.42 -0.09
N PRO A 36 2.59 5.07 -0.06
CA PRO A 36 1.91 4.71 1.18
C PRO A 36 2.46 3.41 1.80
N CYS A 37 3.11 2.56 1.00
CA CYS A 37 3.66 1.30 1.49
C CYS A 37 4.92 1.51 2.35
N THR A 38 5.49 2.71 2.33
CA THR A 38 6.63 3.10 3.19
C THR A 38 6.20 3.86 4.44
N THR A 39 4.92 4.26 4.53
CA THR A 39 4.36 4.94 5.69
C THR A 39 4.13 3.93 6.83
N ALA A 40 4.26 4.37 8.09
CA ALA A 40 4.04 3.52 9.26
C ALA A 40 2.64 2.88 9.29
N ASP A 41 1.63 3.63 8.87
CA ASP A 41 0.23 3.18 8.85
C ASP A 41 -0.14 2.49 7.52
N GLY A 42 0.73 2.51 6.51
CA GLY A 42 0.45 1.96 5.20
C GLY A 42 -0.57 2.74 4.36
N LEU A 43 -0.93 3.95 4.79
CA LEU A 43 -2.07 4.70 4.28
C LEU A 43 -1.59 5.89 3.43
N CYS A 44 -2.36 6.21 2.38
CA CYS A 44 -2.15 7.42 1.60
C CYS A 44 -2.93 8.58 2.24
N PRO A 45 -2.27 9.69 2.61
CA PRO A 45 -2.95 10.88 3.13
C PRO A 45 -3.93 11.46 2.10
N ASP A 46 -5.03 12.05 2.55
CA ASP A 46 -6.10 12.57 1.68
C ASP A 46 -5.59 13.60 0.66
N ASP A 47 -4.68 14.50 1.06
CA ASP A 47 -4.08 15.50 0.16
C ASP A 47 -3.25 14.88 -0.97
N HIS A 48 -2.72 13.67 -0.75
CA HIS A 48 -1.90 12.95 -1.70
C HIS A 48 -2.68 11.91 -2.51
N LEU A 49 -3.92 11.66 -2.10
CA LEU A 49 -4.80 10.68 -2.68
C LEU A 49 -5.33 11.18 -4.03
N GLN A 50 -5.36 10.27 -5.01
CA GLN A 50 -5.75 10.60 -6.36
C GLN A 50 -6.77 9.59 -6.89
N PRO A 51 -7.66 10.02 -7.81
CA PRO A 51 -8.55 9.10 -8.50
C PRO A 51 -7.75 8.13 -9.34
N SER A 52 -8.09 6.85 -9.23
CA SER A 52 -7.45 5.80 -10.01
C SER A 52 -8.27 5.46 -11.23
N SER A 53 -7.59 4.95 -12.24
CA SER A 53 -8.18 4.44 -13.46
C SER A 53 -7.67 3.03 -13.73
N PHE A 54 -8.37 2.33 -14.62
CA PHE A 54 -8.06 0.95 -14.98
C PHE A 54 -8.39 0.71 -16.45
N ASN A 55 -7.97 -0.43 -17.00
CA ASN A 55 -8.36 -0.82 -18.34
C ASN A 55 -9.81 -1.33 -18.34
N ALA A 56 -10.69 -0.70 -19.11
CA ALA A 56 -12.10 -1.08 -19.24
C ALA A 56 -12.31 -2.58 -19.56
N GLY A 57 -11.39 -3.23 -20.28
CA GLY A 57 -11.42 -4.66 -20.57
C GLY A 57 -11.18 -5.58 -19.36
N ALA A 58 -10.55 -5.06 -18.30
CA ALA A 58 -10.33 -5.78 -17.04
C ALA A 58 -11.48 -5.64 -16.04
N TYR A 59 -12.56 -4.92 -16.40
CA TYR A 59 -13.72 -4.66 -15.52
C TYR A 59 -14.24 -5.93 -14.83
N SER A 60 -14.43 -7.01 -15.57
CA SER A 60 -14.95 -8.28 -15.02
C SER A 60 -13.98 -9.01 -14.10
N LYS A 61 -12.70 -8.64 -14.09
CA LYS A 61 -11.68 -9.20 -13.20
C LYS A 61 -11.59 -8.41 -11.90
N ILE A 62 -12.01 -7.14 -11.90
CA ILE A 62 -11.86 -6.26 -10.75
C ILE A 62 -13.07 -6.44 -9.82
N LEU A 63 -12.79 -6.94 -8.62
CA LEU A 63 -13.80 -7.13 -7.59
C LEU A 63 -13.82 -5.94 -6.62
N ALA A 64 -14.96 -5.76 -5.95
CA ALA A 64 -15.13 -4.71 -4.98
C ALA A 64 -14.15 -4.85 -3.81
N GLN A 65 -13.46 -3.76 -3.50
CA GLN A 65 -12.57 -3.63 -2.35
C GLN A 65 -13.24 -2.83 -1.22
N ASP A 66 -12.55 -2.70 -0.09
CA ASP A 66 -13.08 -2.01 1.09
C ASP A 66 -12.65 -0.55 1.11
N CYS A 67 -13.53 0.33 1.61
CA CYS A 67 -13.21 1.74 1.84
C CYS A 67 -12.86 1.97 3.31
N LEU A 68 -11.81 2.75 3.54
CA LEU A 68 -11.35 3.06 4.90
C LEU A 68 -12.26 4.10 5.57
N ASP A 69 -12.76 5.05 4.78
CA ASP A 69 -13.61 6.12 5.27
C ASP A 69 -15.10 5.74 5.29
N PRO A 70 -15.81 5.96 6.41
CA PRO A 70 -17.23 5.71 6.50
C PRO A 70 -18.01 6.67 5.59
N GLY A 71 -18.97 6.14 4.83
CA GLY A 71 -19.75 6.91 3.85
C GLY A 71 -19.14 6.96 2.45
N PHE A 72 -17.99 6.32 2.24
CA PHE A 72 -17.42 6.07 0.92
C PHE A 72 -17.82 4.68 0.45
N LEU A 73 -18.10 4.58 -0.84
CA LEU A 73 -18.44 3.33 -1.51
C LEU A 73 -17.39 3.05 -2.56
N TRP A 74 -17.05 1.77 -2.71
CA TRP A 74 -16.17 1.33 -3.79
C TRP A 74 -16.93 1.37 -5.11
N TYR A 75 -16.38 2.08 -6.08
CA TYR A 75 -16.90 2.13 -7.43
C TYR A 75 -15.88 1.58 -8.42
N THR A 76 -16.40 0.81 -9.37
CA THR A 76 -15.68 0.35 -10.54
C THR A 76 -16.51 0.75 -11.74
N CYS A 77 -16.06 1.77 -12.46
CA CYS A 77 -16.82 2.42 -13.50
C CYS A 77 -16.11 2.23 -14.83
N ARG A 78 -16.64 1.32 -15.65
CA ARG A 78 -16.08 1.03 -16.98
C ARG A 78 -16.42 2.11 -17.99
N ASP A 79 -17.63 2.66 -17.90
CA ASP A 79 -18.21 3.52 -18.93
C ASP A 79 -17.88 5.02 -18.72
N SER A 80 -17.12 5.36 -17.66
CA SER A 80 -16.59 6.71 -17.45
C SER A 80 -15.31 6.93 -18.29
N SER A 81 -14.97 8.19 -18.58
CA SER A 81 -13.81 8.51 -19.41
C SER A 81 -12.87 9.52 -18.72
N PRO A 82 -11.75 9.08 -18.14
CA PRO A 82 -11.25 7.69 -18.10
C PRO A 82 -12.06 6.78 -17.14
N PRO A 83 -11.95 5.44 -17.28
CA PRO A 83 -12.61 4.49 -16.36
C PRO A 83 -12.20 4.78 -14.93
N PHE A 84 -13.13 4.83 -13.98
CA PHE A 84 -12.82 5.15 -12.59
C PHE A 84 -12.79 3.90 -11.73
N LEU A 85 -11.81 3.82 -10.84
CA LEU A 85 -11.73 2.78 -9.82
C LEU A 85 -11.33 3.40 -8.49
N GLY A 86 -12.05 3.07 -7.42
CA GLY A 86 -11.68 3.46 -6.06
C GLY A 86 -12.87 3.79 -5.19
N CYS A 87 -12.57 4.26 -3.98
CA CYS A 87 -13.57 4.73 -3.05
C CYS A 87 -13.99 6.16 -3.36
N CYS A 88 -15.29 6.41 -3.36
CA CYS A 88 -15.86 7.72 -3.57
C CYS A 88 -17.03 7.96 -2.62
N SER A 89 -17.15 9.19 -2.11
CA SER A 89 -18.30 9.61 -1.27
C SER A 89 -19.55 9.95 -2.08
N GLN A 90 -19.46 9.91 -3.42
CA GLN A 90 -20.55 10.18 -4.35
C GLN A 90 -20.54 9.15 -5.49
N MET A 91 -21.57 9.17 -6.34
CA MET A 91 -21.70 8.26 -7.46
C MET A 91 -20.59 8.52 -8.49
N ALA A 92 -19.58 7.66 -8.54
CA ALA A 92 -18.39 7.90 -9.35
C ALA A 92 -18.54 7.44 -10.82
N CYS A 93 -19.61 6.71 -11.16
CA CYS A 93 -19.80 6.17 -12.51
C CYS A 93 -20.48 7.13 -13.48
N GLU A 94 -20.43 8.43 -13.18
CA GLU A 94 -20.79 9.48 -14.14
C GLU A 94 -19.66 9.72 -15.15
N ALA A 95 -19.95 10.47 -16.21
CA ALA A 95 -19.01 10.70 -17.31
C ALA A 95 -17.63 11.22 -16.87
N SER A 96 -17.59 12.00 -15.78
CA SER A 96 -16.39 12.64 -15.23
C SER A 96 -15.63 11.82 -14.18
N GLY A 97 -16.16 10.68 -13.71
CA GLY A 97 -15.55 9.92 -12.61
C GLY A 97 -15.77 10.56 -11.23
N CYS A 98 -15.06 10.05 -10.21
CA CYS A 98 -15.02 10.67 -8.88
C CYS A 98 -14.06 11.89 -8.87
N PRO A 99 -14.48 13.06 -8.37
CA PRO A 99 -13.58 14.19 -8.20
C PRO A 99 -12.55 13.93 -7.10
N VAL A 100 -11.35 14.50 -7.24
CA VAL A 100 -10.21 14.30 -6.32
C VAL A 100 -10.59 14.62 -4.87
N SER A 101 -11.37 15.67 -4.63
CA SER A 101 -11.82 16.09 -3.29
C SER A 101 -12.89 15.18 -2.66
N LYS A 102 -13.36 14.17 -3.39
CA LYS A 102 -14.37 13.19 -2.94
C LYS A 102 -13.87 11.76 -3.03
N VAL A 103 -12.62 11.58 -3.47
CA VAL A 103 -11.97 10.28 -3.51
C VAL A 103 -11.52 9.93 -2.09
N GLY A 104 -11.72 8.69 -1.68
CA GLY A 104 -11.37 8.19 -0.35
C GLY A 104 -10.34 7.08 -0.43
N ALA A 105 -9.63 6.85 0.67
CA ALA A 105 -8.62 5.82 0.70
C ALA A 105 -9.29 4.44 0.62
N ALA A 106 -8.81 3.60 -0.29
CA ALA A 106 -9.29 2.24 -0.41
C ALA A 106 -8.26 1.25 0.14
N SER A 107 -8.78 0.15 0.65
CA SER A 107 -8.04 -0.96 1.23
C SER A 107 -8.43 -2.26 0.56
N LEU A 108 -7.48 -3.17 0.41
CA LEU A 108 -7.74 -4.51 -0.10
C LEU A 108 -8.81 -5.18 0.76
N ALA A 109 -9.76 -5.82 0.09
CA ALA A 109 -10.84 -6.51 0.75
C ALA A 109 -10.29 -7.50 1.80
N GLY A 110 -10.93 -7.56 2.97
CA GLY A 110 -10.59 -8.57 3.98
C GLY A 110 -10.72 -10.00 3.44
N ASN A 111 -11.61 -10.21 2.47
CA ASN A 111 -11.77 -11.46 1.74
C ASN A 111 -10.68 -11.64 0.67
N LYS A 112 -9.86 -12.68 0.82
CA LYS A 112 -8.78 -13.01 -0.12
C LYS A 112 -9.26 -13.23 -1.55
N GLN A 113 -10.47 -13.75 -1.78
CA GLN A 113 -10.98 -13.93 -3.14
C GLN A 113 -11.32 -12.60 -3.80
N GLN A 114 -11.83 -11.63 -3.04
CA GLN A 114 -12.09 -10.28 -3.54
C GLN A 114 -10.79 -9.52 -3.78
N ALA A 115 -9.79 -9.67 -2.91
CA ALA A 115 -8.48 -9.06 -3.08
C ALA A 115 -7.64 -9.74 -4.18
N ALA A 116 -7.90 -11.02 -4.50
CA ALA A 116 -7.09 -11.84 -5.42
C ALA A 116 -6.70 -11.17 -6.75
N PRO A 117 -7.54 -10.37 -7.42
CA PRO A 117 -7.15 -9.68 -8.66
C PRO A 117 -6.02 -8.66 -8.46
N PHE A 118 -5.90 -8.12 -7.25
CA PHE A 118 -4.89 -7.12 -6.88
C PHE A 118 -3.66 -7.73 -6.22
N LEU A 119 -3.73 -8.98 -5.76
CA LEU A 119 -2.58 -9.69 -5.18
C LEU A 119 -1.73 -10.25 -6.33
N SER A 120 -0.45 -9.91 -6.35
CA SER A 120 0.47 -10.36 -7.41
C SER A 120 0.81 -11.84 -7.23
N GLY A 121 -0.14 -12.71 -7.58
CA GLY A 121 -0.13 -14.12 -7.16
C GLY A 121 -0.45 -14.27 -5.68
N GLY A 122 -1.31 -15.22 -5.31
CA GLY A 122 -1.48 -15.56 -3.89
C GLY A 122 -0.11 -15.87 -3.26
N SER A 123 0.31 -15.01 -2.34
CA SER A 123 1.60 -15.07 -1.62
C SER A 123 2.85 -14.72 -2.45
N ALA A 124 3.35 -13.50 -2.31
CA ALA A 124 4.76 -13.25 -2.04
C ALA A 124 4.95 -11.82 -1.51
N ALA A 125 5.20 -11.73 -0.21
CA ALA A 125 5.90 -10.60 0.38
C ALA A 125 7.11 -10.26 -0.50
N SER A 126 7.06 -9.10 -1.16
CA SER A 126 8.24 -8.54 -1.77
C SER A 126 9.11 -8.04 -0.63
N SER A 127 9.88 -8.96 -0.07
CA SER A 127 11.02 -8.71 0.80
C SER A 127 12.03 -7.84 0.06
N ARG A 128 11.74 -6.54 -0.03
CA ARG A 128 12.74 -5.55 -0.37
C ARG A 128 13.44 -5.17 0.92
N ALA A 129 14.27 -6.11 1.39
CA ALA A 129 15.38 -5.80 2.25
C ALA A 129 16.24 -4.75 1.54
N SER A 130 16.28 -3.54 2.07
CA SER A 130 17.31 -2.56 1.75
C SER A 130 17.64 -1.79 3.01
N SER A 131 18.59 -2.39 3.75
CA SER A 131 19.60 -1.76 4.60
C SER A 131 19.12 -0.78 5.68
N ALA A 132 18.83 -1.32 6.86
CA ALA A 132 19.05 -0.62 8.11
C ALA A 132 20.57 -0.45 8.32
N SER A 133 21.13 0.70 7.93
CA SER A 133 22.43 1.13 8.44
C SER A 133 22.21 1.75 9.82
N THR A 134 22.20 0.90 10.84
CA THR A 134 22.35 1.30 12.25
C THR A 134 23.46 0.46 12.87
N SER A 135 24.66 1.02 12.90
CA SER A 135 25.67 0.63 13.87
C SER A 135 26.06 1.88 14.64
N VAL A 136 25.30 2.13 15.72
CA VAL A 136 25.69 3.02 16.82
C VAL A 136 25.75 2.17 18.08
N GLY A 137 26.78 2.39 18.89
CA GLY A 137 26.74 2.05 20.32
C GLY A 137 27.69 0.94 20.77
N THR A 138 28.92 1.35 21.08
CA THR A 138 29.53 1.23 22.42
C THR A 138 28.76 0.38 23.45
N SER A 139 29.38 -0.68 23.99
CA SER A 139 29.21 -1.12 25.39
C SER A 139 30.26 -2.20 25.77
N PRO A 140 30.90 -2.10 26.94
CA PRO A 140 31.69 -3.19 27.52
C PRO A 140 30.81 -4.13 28.36
N PRO A 141 31.19 -5.41 28.49
CA PRO A 141 30.87 -6.21 29.68
C PRO A 141 32.17 -6.86 30.22
N GLY A 142 32.38 -7.13 31.50
CA GLY A 142 31.48 -7.41 32.60
C GLY A 142 31.91 -8.72 33.28
N THR A 143 32.61 -8.61 34.41
CA THR A 143 32.55 -9.50 35.61
C THR A 143 33.28 -10.86 35.63
N SER A 144 34.31 -10.90 36.50
CA SER A 144 34.75 -11.94 37.47
C SER A 144 35.01 -13.40 37.05
N ARG A 145 36.22 -13.93 37.33
CA ARG A 145 36.50 -14.95 38.38
C ARG A 145 37.99 -15.34 38.51
N SER A 146 38.49 -15.26 39.76
CA SER A 146 39.49 -16.10 40.47
C SER A 146 40.99 -16.17 40.10
N THR A 147 41.76 -15.76 41.12
CA THR A 147 42.99 -16.35 41.70
C THR A 147 44.35 -16.20 41.00
N SER A 148 45.22 -15.47 41.73
CA SER A 148 46.52 -15.92 42.24
C SER A 148 47.80 -15.28 41.65
N ARG A 149 48.53 -14.62 42.59
CA ARG A 149 50.00 -14.51 42.76
C ARG A 149 50.73 -13.22 42.33
N GLY A 150 51.56 -12.74 43.29
CA GLY A 150 52.68 -11.80 43.13
C GLY A 150 52.30 -10.35 43.40
N PHE A 151 52.58 -9.70 44.54
CA PHE A 151 53.87 -9.47 45.22
C PHE A 151 54.89 -8.73 44.32
N MET A 152 55.42 -7.61 44.85
CA MET A 152 56.62 -6.82 44.46
C MET A 152 56.37 -5.43 43.80
N THR A 153 56.53 -4.33 44.58
CA THR A 153 57.68 -3.38 44.70
C THR A 153 57.58 -2.25 43.66
N ARG A 154 57.75 -0.95 43.91
CA ARG A 154 58.49 -0.14 44.89
C ARG A 154 57.73 1.16 45.18
#